data_AF-A0A098F2A7-F1
#
_entry.id   AF-A0A098F2A7-F1
#
_cell.length_a   1.000
_cell.length_b   1.000
_cell.length_c   1.000
_cell.angle_alpha   90.00
_cell.angle_beta   90.00
_cell.angle_gamma   90.00
#
_symmetry.space_group_name_H-M   'P 1'
#
loop_
_entity.id
_entity.type
_entity.pdbx_description
1 polymer ?
#
loop_
_entity_poly.entity_id
_entity_poly.type
_entity_poly.pdbx_seq_one_letter_code
_entity_poly.pdbx_strand_id
1 'polypeptide(L)'
;MEGKYGLFSFVLAVGGIIFFYLSSFGENGIFNPYFYAGLASWVSSFLFGLKGIRIKERGSLKYIGIGMISLIVIGYGFLIVLIGMRGFGA
;
A
#
# COMPACT_ATOMS: atom_id res chain seq x y z
N MET A 1 -2.55 -0.60 -25.32
CA MET A 1 -2.90 0.24 -24.15
C MET A 1 -1.63 0.44 -23.35
N GLU A 2 -0.89 1.50 -23.62
CA GLU A 2 0.37 1.76 -22.92
C GLU A 2 0.09 2.52 -21.62
N GLY A 3 0.72 2.12 -20.51
CA GLY A 3 0.80 2.92 -19.28
C GLY A 3 -0.48 3.08 -18.45
N LYS A 4 -1.66 2.65 -18.93
CA LYS A 4 -2.94 2.94 -18.27
C LYS A 4 -3.01 2.36 -16.85
N TYR A 5 -2.72 1.07 -16.67
CA TYR A 5 -2.85 0.44 -15.35
C TYR A 5 -1.68 0.82 -14.45
N GLY A 6 -0.49 1.04 -15.01
CA GLY A 6 0.65 1.60 -14.28
C GLY A 6 0.36 2.99 -13.73
N LEU A 7 -0.24 3.88 -14.53
CA LEU A 7 -0.62 5.22 -14.10
C LEU A 7 -1.67 5.16 -12.98
N PHE A 8 -2.72 4.34 -13.12
CA PHE A 8 -3.70 4.17 -12.05
C PHE A 8 -3.08 3.60 -10.78
N SER A 9 -2.19 2.60 -10.89
CA SER A 9 -1.45 2.07 -9.75
C SER A 9 -0.68 3.18 -9.03
N PHE A 10 0.03 4.02 -9.77
CA PHE A 10 0.79 5.14 -9.21
C PHE A 10 -0.10 6.19 -8.54
N VAL A 11 -1.13 6.69 -9.23
CA VAL A 11 -2.02 7.73 -8.70
C VAL A 11 -2.74 7.25 -7.45
N LEU A 12 -3.22 6.01 -7.44
CA LEU A 12 -3.88 5.41 -6.27
C LEU A 12 -2.90 5.16 -5.12
N ALA A 13 -1.63 4.86 -5.41
CA ALA A 13 -0.60 4.73 -4.38
C ALA A 13 -0.35 6.07 -3.69
N VAL A 14 -0.11 7.14 -4.47
CA VAL A 14 0.09 8.50 -3.95
C VAL A 14 -1.17 8.99 -3.22
N GLY A 15 -2.36 8.78 -3.79
CA GLY A 15 -3.63 9.12 -3.16
C GLY A 15 -3.82 8.41 -1.82
N GLY A 16 -3.43 7.13 -1.74
CA GLY A 16 -3.42 6.37 -0.48
C GLY A 16 -2.55 7.01 0.59
N ILE A 17 -1.32 7.44 0.23
CA ILE A 17 -0.42 8.14 1.15
C ILE A 17 -1.06 9.44 1.67
N ILE A 18 -1.67 10.23 0.78
CA ILE A 18 -2.33 11.48 1.14
C ILE A 18 -3.49 11.20 2.11
N PHE A 19 -4.30 10.18 1.85
CA PHE A 19 -5.38 9.80 2.76
C PHE A 19 -4.87 9.32 4.12
N PHE A 20 -3.78 8.54 4.18
CA PHE A 20 -3.17 8.18 5.45
C PHE A 20 -2.61 9.38 6.20
N TYR A 21 -2.02 10.33 5.49
CA TYR A 21 -1.56 11.57 6.09
C TYR A 21 -2.75 12.36 6.67
N LEU A 22 -3.84 12.54 5.91
CA LEU A 22 -5.05 13.20 6.41
C LEU A 22 -5.68 12.45 7.60
N SER A 23 -5.64 11.13 7.58
CA SER A 23 -6.08 10.27 8.69
C SER A 23 -5.34 10.58 9.99
N SER A 24 -4.05 10.95 9.92
CA SER A 24 -3.26 11.32 11.11
C SER A 24 -3.66 12.64 11.78
N PHE A 25 -4.41 13.51 11.08
CA PHE A 25 -4.96 14.75 11.64
C PHE A 25 -6.37 14.58 12.23
N GLY A 26 -7.02 13.44 11.98
CA GLY A 26 -8.33 13.17 12.56
C GLY A 26 -8.21 12.99 14.07
N GLU A 27 -9.05 13.67 14.84
CA GLU A 27 -9.22 13.38 16.27
C GLU A 27 -9.58 11.89 16.47
N ASN A 28 -9.20 11.33 17.62
CA ASN A 28 -9.34 9.92 18.03
C ASN A 28 -10.81 9.42 18.11
N GLY A 29 -11.59 9.60 17.05
CA GLY A 29 -12.90 9.01 16.85
C GLY A 29 -12.77 7.57 16.38
N ILE A 30 -13.73 6.74 16.79
CA ILE A 30 -13.83 5.30 16.43
C ILE A 30 -13.85 5.08 14.91
N PHE A 31 -14.28 6.08 14.14
CA PHE A 31 -14.38 6.02 12.69
C PHE A 31 -13.49 7.06 12.00
N ASN A 32 -12.45 6.59 11.30
CA ASN A 32 -11.56 7.44 10.49
C ASN A 32 -11.78 7.18 8.99
N PRO A 33 -12.62 7.97 8.30
CA PRO A 33 -12.93 7.73 6.89
C PRO A 33 -11.70 7.83 5.98
N TYR A 34 -10.74 8.70 6.32
CA TYR A 34 -9.50 8.84 5.56
C TYR A 34 -8.62 7.60 5.67
N PHE A 35 -8.60 6.94 6.83
CA PHE A 35 -7.89 5.67 6.99
C PHE A 35 -8.44 4.60 6.03
N TYR A 36 -9.75 4.42 6.01
CA TYR A 36 -10.41 3.43 5.15
C TYR A 36 -10.27 3.78 3.66
N ALA A 37 -10.38 5.06 3.31
CA ALA A 37 -10.13 5.53 1.94
C ALA A 37 -8.68 5.28 1.52
N GLY A 38 -7.72 5.52 2.42
CA GLY A 38 -6.29 5.23 2.20
C GLY A 38 -6.06 3.74 1.93
N LEU A 39 -6.62 2.86 2.77
CA LEU A 39 -6.57 1.41 2.57
C LEU A 39 -7.19 0.99 1.24
N ALA A 40 -8.39 1.47 0.91
CA ALA A 40 -9.06 1.13 -0.33
C ALA A 40 -8.26 1.58 -1.56
N SER A 41 -7.67 2.78 -1.51
CA SER A 41 -6.81 3.32 -2.56
C SER A 41 -5.55 2.47 -2.74
N TRP A 42 -4.94 2.02 -1.66
CA TRP A 42 -3.77 1.14 -1.71
C TRP A 42 -4.07 -0.26 -2.26
N VAL A 43 -5.14 -0.91 -1.79
CA VAL A 43 -5.58 -2.21 -2.33
C VAL A 43 -5.86 -2.08 -3.82
N SER A 44 -6.53 -1.00 -4.23
CA SER A 44 -6.80 -0.74 -5.65
C SER A 44 -5.51 -0.55 -6.44
N SER A 45 -4.55 0.23 -5.92
CA SER A 45 -3.24 0.42 -6.55
C SER A 45 -2.52 -0.90 -6.83
N PHE A 46 -2.57 -1.83 -5.88
CA PHE A 46 -2.01 -3.17 -6.03
C PHE A 46 -2.71 -3.99 -7.11
N LEU A 47 -4.04 -4.00 -7.13
CA LEU A 47 -4.83 -4.72 -8.14
C LEU A 47 -4.58 -4.16 -9.55
N PHE A 48 -4.48 -2.84 -9.70
CA PHE A 48 -4.10 -2.20 -10.97
C PHE A 48 -2.68 -2.59 -11.39
N GLY A 49 -1.73 -2.64 -10.45
CA GLY A 49 -0.36 -3.11 -10.70
C GLY A 49 -0.33 -4.55 -11.22
N LEU A 50 -1.01 -5.47 -10.53
CA LEU A 50 -1.13 -6.88 -10.94
C LEU A 50 -1.78 -7.02 -12.32
N LYS A 51 -2.83 -6.24 -12.59
CA LYS A 51 -3.50 -6.24 -13.89
C LYS A 51 -2.57 -5.75 -15.00
N GLY A 52 -1.78 -4.70 -14.75
CA GLY A 52 -0.74 -4.21 -15.65
C GLY A 52 0.33 -5.28 -15.97
N ILE A 53 0.73 -6.08 -14.98
CA ILE A 53 1.65 -7.20 -15.19
C ILE A 53 1.00 -8.29 -16.06
N ARG A 54 -0.23 -8.69 -15.73
CA ARG A 54 -0.95 -9.75 -16.46
C ARG A 54 -1.09 -9.42 -17.95
N ILE A 55 -1.34 -8.17 -18.30
CA ILE A 55 -1.47 -7.74 -19.71
C ILE A 55 -0.13 -7.36 -20.36
N LYS A 56 1.00 -7.59 -19.68
CA LYS A 56 2.37 -7.26 -20.15
C LYS A 56 2.52 -5.79 -20.54
N GLU A 57 1.91 -4.89 -19.76
CA GLU A 57 2.04 -3.44 -19.97
C GLU A 57 3.52 -3.02 -19.87
N ARG A 58 4.00 -2.17 -20.79
CA ARG A 58 5.37 -1.63 -20.73
C ARG A 58 5.48 -0.56 -19.64
N GLY A 59 6.68 -0.42 -19.07
CA GLY A 59 6.97 0.58 -18.02
C GLY A 59 6.97 0.03 -16.59
N SER A 60 7.53 0.82 -15.67
CA SER A 60 7.78 0.43 -14.28
C SER A 60 6.67 0.85 -13.29
N LEU A 61 5.80 1.78 -13.67
CA LEU A 61 4.77 2.36 -12.77
C LEU A 61 3.83 1.31 -12.17
N LYS A 62 3.55 0.22 -12.91
CA LYS A 62 2.74 -0.91 -12.44
C LYS A 62 3.30 -1.65 -11.22
N TYR A 63 4.58 -1.46 -10.91
CA TYR A 63 5.22 -2.08 -9.75
C TYR A 63 5.13 -1.24 -8.47
N ILE A 64 4.70 0.02 -8.54
CA ILE A 64 4.72 0.93 -7.37
C ILE A 64 3.76 0.43 -6.28
N GLY A 65 2.50 0.17 -6.62
CA GLY A 65 1.54 -0.38 -5.65
C GLY A 65 1.97 -1.73 -5.06
N ILE A 66 2.63 -2.56 -5.87
CA ILE A 66 3.17 -3.86 -5.45
C ILE A 66 4.34 -3.69 -4.49
N GLY A 67 5.28 -2.79 -4.81
CA GLY A 67 6.44 -2.50 -3.99
C GLY A 67 6.06 -1.96 -2.62
N MET A 68 5.08 -1.04 -2.56
CA MET A 68 4.62 -0.47 -1.28
C MET A 68 4.01 -1.55 -0.37
N ILE A 69 3.12 -2.40 -0.89
CA ILE A 69 2.55 -3.50 -0.08
C ILE A 69 3.64 -4.47 0.36
N SER A 70 4.57 -4.82 -0.53
CA SER A 70 5.67 -5.73 -0.21
C SER A 70 6.52 -5.21 0.93
N LEU A 71 6.87 -3.91 0.93
CA LEU A 71 7.63 -3.28 2.01
C LEU A 71 6.93 -3.39 3.37
N ILE A 72 5.60 -3.26 3.40
CA ILE A 72 4.81 -3.32 4.64
C ILE A 72 4.71 -4.74 5.16
N VAL A 73 4.42 -5.69 4.27
CA VAL A 73 4.35 -7.11 4.64
C VAL A 73 5.70 -7.57 5.18
N ILE A 74 6.81 -7.19 4.53
CA ILE A 74 8.16 -7.47 5.02
C ILE A 74 8.41 -6.75 6.35
N GLY A 75 8.03 -5.48 6.47
CA GLY A 75 8.21 -4.69 7.70
C GLY A 75 7.47 -5.27 8.89
N TYR A 76 6.19 -5.61 8.74
CA TYR A 76 5.40 -6.28 9.78
C TYR A 76 5.89 -7.69 10.08
N GLY A 77 6.26 -8.45 9.04
CA GLY A 77 6.88 -9.76 9.23
C GLY A 77 8.16 -9.67 10.07
N PHE A 78 9.00 -8.67 9.80
CA PHE A 78 10.21 -8.41 10.57
C PHE A 78 9.91 -7.98 12.01
N LEU A 79 8.91 -7.12 12.23
CA LEU A 79 8.46 -6.73 13.57
C LEU A 79 8.02 -7.94 14.40
N ILE A 80 7.27 -8.88 13.82
CA ILE A 80 6.84 -10.11 14.50
C ILE A 80 8.06 -10.94 14.93
N VAL A 81 9.05 -11.10 14.05
CA VAL A 81 10.29 -11.82 14.37
C VAL A 81 11.04 -11.14 15.52
N LEU A 82 11.16 -9.80 15.51
CA LEU A 82 11.81 -9.05 16.58
C LEU A 82 11.08 -9.19 17.93
N ILE A 83 9.75 -9.14 17.93
CA ILE A 83 8.94 -9.36 19.14
C ILE A 83 9.13 -10.78 19.66
N GLY A 84 9.14 -11.77 18.76
CA GLY A 84 9.42 -13.17 19.10
C GLY A 84 10.81 -13.33 19.74
N MET A 85 11.85 -12.72 19.16
CA MET A 85 13.20 -12.74 19.73
C MET A 85 13.27 -12.10 21.12
N ARG A 86 12.56 -10.99 21.36
CA ARG A 86 12.47 -10.37 22.69
C ARG A 86 11.70 -11.24 23.69
N GLY A 87 10.67 -11.96 23.25
CA GLY A 87 9.88 -12.86 24.11
C GLY A 87 10.59 -14.16 24.49
N PHE A 88 11.52 -14.65 23.66
CA PHE A 88 12.34 -15.83 23.95
C PHE A 88 13.60 -15.55 24.78
N GLY A 89 13.93 -14.27 25.01
CA GLY A 89 15.11 -13.84 25.77
C GLY A 89 14.83 -13.37 27.20
N ALA A 90 13.61 -13.60 27.72
CA ALA A 90 13.19 -13.29 29.08
C ALA A 90 13.09 -14.56 29.94
#